data_AF-A0A419IVX7-F1
#
_entry.id   AF-A0A419IVX7-F1
#
_cell.length_a   1.000
_cell.length_b   1.000
_cell.length_c   1.000
_cell.angle_alpha   90.00
_cell.angle_beta   90.00
_cell.angle_gamma   90.00
#
_symmetry.space_group_name_H-M   'P 1'
#
loop_
_entity.id
_entity.type
_entity.pdbx_description
1 polymer ?
#
loop_
_entity_poly.entity_id
_entity_poly.type
_entity_poly.pdbx_seq_one_letter_code
_entity_poly.pdbx_strand_id
1 'polypeptide(L)'
;MNQITITEISQKPQALINALKKGVSVSLVHKSRVVGIIKPSDTNQTPAVTMDKLRAFQKAVKPKKLIPRSQREATYRKRLMEKYGKGLS
;
A
#
# COMPACT_ATOMS: atom_id res chain seq x y z
N MET A 1 -14.25 26.33 -11.41
CA MET A 1 -12.77 26.23 -11.42
C MET A 1 -12.29 26.31 -9.98
N ASN A 2 -11.67 25.25 -9.45
CA ASN A 2 -11.06 25.32 -8.11
C ASN A 2 -9.69 26.01 -8.21
N GLN A 3 -9.49 27.04 -7.41
CA GLN A 3 -8.25 27.79 -7.31
C GLN A 3 -7.68 27.62 -5.91
N ILE A 4 -6.36 27.54 -5.80
CA ILE A 4 -5.64 27.56 -4.53
C ILE A 4 -4.46 28.51 -4.61
N THR A 5 -4.26 29.30 -3.57
CA THR A 5 -3.08 30.17 -3.45
C THR A 5 -1.90 29.43 -2.82
N ILE A 6 -0.68 29.92 -3.03
CA ILE A 6 0.54 29.35 -2.41
C ILE A 6 0.41 29.26 -0.88
N THR A 7 -0.18 30.29 -0.26
CA THR A 7 -0.45 30.32 1.18
C THR A 7 -1.43 29.23 1.63
N GLU A 8 -2.48 28.99 0.84
CA GLU A 8 -3.51 27.99 1.17
C GLU A 8 -3.01 26.54 1.03
N ILE A 9 -2.01 26.29 0.18
CA ILE A 9 -1.34 24.98 0.13
C ILE A 9 -0.76 24.63 1.50
N SER A 10 -0.13 25.60 2.16
CA SER A 10 0.50 25.37 3.48
C SER A 10 -0.52 25.36 4.61
N GLN A 11 -1.56 26.20 4.53
CA GLN A 11 -2.55 26.35 5.59
C GLN A 11 -3.61 25.23 5.59
N LYS A 12 -3.98 24.71 4.42
CA LYS A 12 -5.07 23.74 4.26
C LYS A 12 -4.69 22.58 3.32
N PRO A 13 -3.57 21.88 3.59
CA PRO A 13 -3.10 20.80 2.72
C PRO A 13 -4.14 19.68 2.57
N GLN A 14 -4.90 19.40 3.63
CA GLN A 14 -5.90 18.33 3.61
C GLN A 14 -7.07 18.61 2.66
N ALA A 15 -7.47 19.87 2.52
CA ALA A 15 -8.52 20.27 1.59
C ALA A 15 -8.07 20.06 0.13
N LEU A 16 -6.81 20.40 -0.18
CA LEU A 16 -6.21 20.17 -1.50
C LEU A 16 -6.11 18.67 -1.80
N ILE A 17 -5.58 17.88 -0.87
CA ILE A 17 -5.46 16.42 -1.02
C ILE A 17 -6.83 15.78 -1.28
N ASN A 18 -7.87 16.20 -0.55
CA ASN A 18 -9.22 15.67 -0.73
C ASN A 18 -9.82 16.05 -2.10
N ALA A 19 -9.54 17.26 -2.60
CA ALA A 19 -9.95 17.66 -3.95
C ALA A 19 -9.24 16.83 -5.03
N LEU A 20 -7.93 16.61 -4.89
CA LEU A 20 -7.14 15.80 -5.82
C LEU A 20 -7.57 14.32 -5.80
N LYS A 21 -7.87 13.75 -4.63
CA LYS A 21 -8.41 12.38 -4.50
C LYS A 21 -9.75 12.18 -5.20
N LYS A 22 -10.55 13.24 -5.32
CA LYS A 22 -11.82 13.24 -6.07
C LYS A 22 -11.62 13.37 -7.59
N GLY A 23 -10.38 13.40 -8.08
CA GLY A 23 -10.07 13.59 -9.50
C GLY A 23 -10.15 15.05 -9.96
N VAL A 24 -10.31 16.01 -9.05
CA VAL A 24 -10.46 17.43 -9.40
C VAL A 24 -9.09 18.06 -9.59
N SER A 25 -8.89 18.73 -10.73
CA SER A 25 -7.70 19.55 -10.97
C SER A 25 -7.84 20.93 -10.33
N VAL A 26 -6.76 21.46 -9.78
CA VAL A 26 -6.76 22.74 -9.04
C VAL A 26 -5.73 23.69 -9.66
N SER A 27 -6.17 24.91 -9.99
CA SER A 27 -5.27 25.96 -10.51
C SER A 27 -4.50 26.61 -9.35
N LEU A 28 -3.18 26.68 -9.48
CA LEU A 28 -2.30 27.36 -8.54
C LEU A 28 -2.19 28.84 -8.88
N VAL A 29 -2.59 29.70 -7.95
CA VAL A 29 -2.58 31.16 -8.11
C VAL A 29 -1.54 31.79 -7.17
N HIS A 30 -0.75 32.71 -7.68
CA HIS A 30 0.15 33.53 -6.88
C HIS A 30 0.12 34.97 -7.39
N LYS A 31 -0.05 35.94 -6.48
CA LYS A 31 -0.12 37.37 -6.81
C LYS A 31 -1.06 37.66 -7.99
N SER A 32 -2.27 37.08 -7.93
CA SER A 32 -3.32 37.22 -8.96
C SER A 32 -2.96 36.67 -10.35
N ARG A 33 -1.92 35.84 -10.47
CA ARG A 33 -1.56 35.14 -11.71
C ARG A 33 -1.65 33.64 -11.52
N VAL A 34 -2.16 32.93 -12.52
CA VAL A 34 -2.13 31.46 -12.55
C VAL A 34 -0.69 31.04 -12.86
N VAL A 35 -0.06 30.34 -11.92
CA VAL A 35 1.34 29.88 -12.02
C VAL A 35 1.40 28.46 -12.57
N GLY A 36 0.37 27.66 -12.33
CA GLY A 36 0.33 26.27 -12.78
C GLY A 36 -0.97 25.56 -12.44
N ILE A 37 -1.04 24.27 -12.76
CA ILE A 37 -2.19 23.42 -12.47
C ILE A 37 -1.69 22.17 -11.76
N ILE A 38 -2.28 21.89 -10.60
CA ILE A 38 -2.05 20.65 -9.87
C ILE A 38 -3.10 19.65 -10.35
N LYS A 39 -2.63 18.57 -10.98
CA LYS A 39 -3.48 17.48 -11.46
C LYS A 39 -3.30 16.25 -10.57
N PRO A 40 -4.37 15.48 -10.31
CA PRO A 40 -4.22 14.17 -9.70
C PRO A 40 -3.34 13.30 -10.60
N SER A 41 -2.38 12.59 -10.02
CA SER A 41 -1.62 11.60 -10.76
C SER A 41 -2.51 10.38 -11.02
N ASP A 42 -2.58 9.90 -12.26
CA ASP A 42 -3.29 8.66 -12.63
C ASP A 42 -2.66 7.38 -12.01
N THR A 43 -1.63 7.52 -11.16
CA THR A 43 -0.69 6.44 -10.80
C THR A 43 -1.07 5.68 -9.54
N ASN A 44 -2.35 5.57 -9.19
CA ASN A 44 -2.79 4.69 -8.10
C ASN A 44 -3.96 3.80 -8.49
N GLN A 45 -3.84 3.17 -9.66
CA GLN A 45 -4.18 1.77 -9.70
C GLN A 45 -2.96 1.04 -9.14
N THR A 46 -2.91 0.81 -7.82
CA THR A 46 -2.18 -0.37 -7.32
C THR A 46 -2.61 -1.50 -8.27
N PRO A 47 -1.69 -2.18 -8.96
CA PRO A 47 -2.10 -3.16 -9.96
C PRO A 47 -3.00 -4.14 -9.21
N ALA A 48 -4.30 -4.06 -9.47
CA ALA A 48 -5.27 -4.90 -8.81
C ALA A 48 -4.71 -6.31 -8.97
N VAL A 49 -4.45 -7.00 -7.85
CA VAL A 49 -3.87 -8.33 -7.91
C VAL A 49 -4.81 -9.14 -8.78
N THR A 50 -4.42 -9.30 -10.03
CA THR A 50 -5.28 -9.89 -11.03
C THR A 50 -5.50 -11.32 -10.57
N MET A 51 -6.70 -11.85 -10.77
CA MET A 51 -6.99 -13.24 -10.38
C MET A 51 -5.96 -14.22 -10.96
N ASP A 52 -5.34 -13.89 -12.09
CA ASP A 52 -4.24 -14.65 -12.69
C ASP A 52 -2.94 -14.61 -11.88
N LYS A 53 -2.56 -13.46 -11.33
CA LYS A 53 -1.39 -13.33 -10.42
C LYS A 53 -1.60 -14.15 -9.15
N LEU A 54 -2.83 -14.14 -8.63
CA LEU A 54 -3.21 -14.90 -7.44
C LEU A 54 -3.22 -16.41 -7.71
N ARG A 55 -3.71 -16.84 -8.87
CA ARG A 55 -3.63 -18.24 -9.34
C ARG A 55 -2.18 -18.70 -9.55
N ALA A 56 -1.33 -17.86 -10.13
CA ALA A 56 0.09 -18.17 -10.33
C ALA A 56 0.81 -18.36 -8.99
N PHE A 57 0.55 -17.47 -8.02
CA PHE A 57 1.07 -17.59 -6.67
C PHE A 57 0.58 -18.88 -5.98
N GLN A 58 -0.72 -19.18 -6.04
CA GLN A 58 -1.25 -20.42 -5.46
C GLN A 58 -0.64 -21.68 -6.09
N LYS A 59 -0.38 -21.70 -7.40
CA LYS A 59 0.33 -22.81 -8.05
C LYS A 59 1.78 -22.93 -7.56
N ALA A 60 2.46 -21.80 -7.33
CA ALA A 60 3.84 -21.78 -6.86
C ALA A 60 3.99 -22.20 -5.38
N VAL A 61 3.02 -21.81 -4.55
CA VAL A 61 3.06 -22.04 -3.09
C VAL A 61 2.38 -23.34 -2.68
N LYS A 62 1.61 -23.99 -3.56
CA LYS A 62 1.04 -25.32 -3.29
C LYS A 62 2.17 -26.28 -2.88
N PRO A 63 2.15 -26.81 -1.65
CA PRO A 63 3.18 -27.75 -1.22
C PRO A 63 3.11 -28.99 -2.11
N LYS A 64 4.19 -29.25 -2.85
CA LYS A 64 4.28 -30.33 -3.84
C LYS A 64 4.16 -31.73 -3.21
N LYS A 65 4.38 -31.86 -1.90
CA LYS A 65 4.32 -33.12 -1.16
C LYS A 65 3.70 -32.90 0.22
N LEU A 66 2.84 -33.83 0.64
CA LEU A 66 2.32 -33.85 2.00
C LEU A 66 3.49 -34.14 2.96
N ILE A 67 3.71 -33.26 3.93
CA ILE A 67 4.73 -33.46 4.95
C ILE A 67 4.23 -34.56 5.91
N PRO A 68 5.01 -35.64 6.14
CA PRO A 68 4.68 -36.68 7.12
C PRO A 68 4.43 -36.10 8.50
N ARG A 69 3.54 -36.74 9.27
CA ARG A 69 3.14 -36.26 10.61
C ARG A 69 4.35 -36.05 11.54
N SER A 70 5.31 -36.97 11.51
CA SER A 70 6.54 -36.91 12.33
C SER A 70 7.39 -35.67 12.04
N GLN A 71 7.60 -35.33 10.76
CA GLN A 71 8.35 -34.13 10.37
C GLN A 71 7.61 -32.84 10.74
N ARG A 72 6.28 -32.85 10.68
CA ARG A 72 5.44 -31.71 11.09
C ARG A 72 5.57 -31.45 12.58
N GLU A 73 5.54 -32.51 13.38
CA GLU A 73 5.69 -32.45 14.83
C GLU A 73 7.09 -31.98 15.26
N ALA A 74 8.14 -32.47 14.60
CA ALA A 74 9.51 -32.00 14.84
C ALA A 74 9.67 -30.50 14.51
N THR A 75 9.13 -30.05 13.38
CA THR A 75 9.17 -28.63 12.98
C THR A 75 8.39 -27.76 13.97
N TYR A 76 7.25 -28.24 14.45
CA TYR A 76 6.43 -27.55 15.43
C TYR A 76 7.15 -27.39 16.77
N ARG A 77 7.74 -28.47 17.31
CA ARG A 77 8.53 -28.44 18.55
C ARG A 77 9.73 -27.49 18.45
N LYS A 78 10.45 -27.51 17.32
CA LYS A 78 11.56 -26.60 17.07
C LYS A 78 11.12 -25.13 17.18
N ARG A 79 10.02 -24.76 16.52
CA ARG A 79 9.49 -23.39 16.58
C ARG A 79 8.99 -22.99 17.96
N LEU A 80 8.40 -23.93 18.71
CA LEU A 80 8.02 -23.69 20.10
C LEU A 80 9.24 -23.37 20.97
N MET A 81 10.33 -24.12 20.83
CA MET A 81 11.58 -23.86 21.55
C MET A 81 12.23 -22.53 21.14
N GLU A 82 12.24 -22.20 19.85
CA GLU A 82 12.76 -20.91 19.37
C GLU A 82 11.98 -19.70 19.92
N LYS A 83 10.66 -19.85 20.06
CA LYS A 83 9.75 -18.78 20.49
C LYS A 83 9.62 -18.67 22.02
N TYR A 84 9.61 -19.80 22.72
CA TYR A 84 9.29 -19.89 24.15
C TYR A 84 10.39 -20.52 25.01
N GLY A 85 11.40 -21.16 24.40
CA GLY A 85 12.51 -21.81 25.11
C GLY A 85 13.65 -20.88 25.52
N LYS A 86 13.64 -19.61 25.07
CA LYS A 86 14.62 -18.61 25.51
C LYS A 86 14.35 -18.24 26.96
N GLY A 87 15.14 -18.78 27.90
CA GLY A 87 15.02 -18.54 29.34
C GLY A 87 14.62 -19.77 30.17
N LEU A 88 14.50 -20.96 29.54
CA LEU A 88 14.34 -22.24 30.25
C LEU A 88 15.68 -22.95 30.55
N SER A 89 16.78 -22.20 30.62
CA SER A 89 18.10 -22.69 31.01
C SER A 89 18.74 -21.77 32.03
#